data_AF-A0AAE1ISI3-F1
#
_entry.id   AF-A0AAE1ISI3-F1
#
_cell.length_a   1.000
_cell.length_b   1.000
_cell.length_c   1.000
_cell.angle_alpha   90.00
_cell.angle_beta   90.00
_cell.angle_gamma   90.00
#
_symmetry.space_group_name_H-M   'P 1'
#
loop_
_entity.id
_entity.type
_entity.pdbx_description
1 polymer ?
#
loop_
_entity_poly.entity_id
_entity_poly.type
_entity_poly.pdbx_seq_one_letter_code
_entity_poly.pdbx_strand_id
1 'polypeptide(L)'
;MPILEHQFLCRLLTRCLSSELPLTSRASVSPRPSSSLTVPPISVSHANNVPSSPDNVGKFVENNLDMPRVDILKQKMQLLGIDLDNSCLPGQYQNLFCPKCKGGQLEERSLSFHIIPDGEFAMWRCFRTSCGWAGQAFADDKELYRRVGQKSYGTMTEESLGLEPLGAKLIAYFKERLISEKTLSRNAVMQMSDNKNVIAFTYKRNGLLVGCKYRTMEKRFWQGKGTDKILYGLDDISDAAEIIIVEGEIDKLSLEEAGFRNCVSVPGGAPSKVSSKDLPPIEKDAGYQYLWNCKEYLNKVDRIILATDSDPPGQALAEELARRLGRERCWQVHWPKEDEQSLFKDANDVLKCVGADALKRIVENAEPY
;
A
#
# COMPACT_ATOMS: atom_id res chain seq x y z
N MET A 1 26.21 48.25 -14.03
CA MET A 1 27.14 47.27 -13.43
C MET A 1 26.30 46.16 -12.81
N PRO A 2 26.65 44.89 -13.03
CA PRO A 2 26.00 44.01 -14.03
C PRO A 2 24.92 43.09 -13.40
N ILE A 3 23.80 42.79 -14.09
CA ILE A 3 23.58 41.69 -15.04
C ILE A 3 24.16 40.35 -14.54
N LEU A 4 23.29 39.46 -14.06
CA LEU A 4 23.59 38.04 -13.92
C LEU A 4 22.56 37.25 -14.73
N GLU A 5 22.94 36.95 -15.97
CA GLU A 5 22.32 35.93 -16.81
C GLU A 5 22.55 34.56 -16.17
N HIS A 6 21.48 33.82 -15.87
CA HIS A 6 21.59 32.39 -15.61
C HIS A 6 21.50 31.64 -16.94
N GLN A 7 22.68 31.34 -17.49
CA GLN A 7 22.88 30.42 -18.60
C GLN A 7 22.39 29.01 -18.22
N PHE A 8 21.22 28.61 -18.72
CA PHE A 8 20.91 27.19 -18.92
C PHE A 8 21.47 26.79 -20.28
N LEU A 9 22.67 26.20 -20.26
CA LEU A 9 23.27 25.55 -21.42
C LEU A 9 22.38 24.38 -21.88
N CYS A 10 21.74 24.56 -23.04
CA CYS A 10 21.26 23.47 -23.90
C CYS A 10 22.38 22.43 -24.07
N ARG A 11 22.20 21.25 -23.48
CA ARG A 11 22.86 20.04 -23.97
C ARG A 11 21.86 19.25 -24.80
N LEU A 12 22.20 19.13 -26.08
CA LEU A 12 21.49 18.34 -27.07
C LEU A 12 21.21 16.93 -26.54
N LEU A 13 19.93 16.55 -26.48
CA LEU A 13 19.52 15.15 -26.34
C LEU A 13 19.40 14.54 -27.74
N THR A 14 20.28 13.57 -28.01
CA THR A 14 20.29 12.77 -29.22
C THR A 14 19.05 11.89 -29.28
N ARG A 15 18.33 11.97 -30.40
CA ARG A 15 17.14 11.19 -30.75
C ARG A 15 17.30 9.68 -30.52
N CYS A 16 16.37 9.08 -29.79
CA CYS A 16 16.16 7.63 -29.79
C CYS A 16 15.19 7.29 -30.93
N LEU A 17 15.72 6.83 -32.08
CA LEU A 17 14.94 6.33 -33.20
C LEU A 17 14.81 4.80 -33.09
N SER A 18 13.59 4.32 -32.85
CA SER A 18 13.24 2.89 -32.94
C SER A 18 12.84 2.57 -34.38
N SER A 19 13.58 1.69 -35.05
CA SER A 19 13.24 1.15 -36.37
C SER A 19 12.39 -0.11 -36.24
N GLU A 20 11.23 -0.14 -36.90
CA GLU A 20 10.39 -1.32 -37.11
C GLU A 20 10.91 -2.25 -38.24
N LEU A 21 10.37 -3.48 -38.25
CA LEU A 21 10.11 -4.44 -39.35
C LEU A 21 10.77 -5.85 -39.18
N PRO A 22 10.27 -6.94 -39.82
CA PRO A 22 9.28 -7.86 -39.23
C PRO A 22 9.55 -9.38 -39.51
N LEU A 23 8.54 -10.24 -39.24
CA LEU A 23 8.20 -11.56 -39.86
C LEU A 23 8.48 -12.88 -39.11
N THR A 24 7.37 -13.61 -38.83
CA THR A 24 7.08 -15.06 -39.08
C THR A 24 7.92 -16.16 -38.40
N SER A 25 7.48 -17.38 -38.08
CA SER A 25 6.19 -18.08 -37.92
C SER A 25 6.48 -19.50 -37.39
N ARG A 26 5.45 -20.12 -36.79
CA ARG A 26 5.16 -21.58 -36.68
C ARG A 26 5.89 -22.48 -35.66
N ALA A 27 5.11 -23.50 -35.29
CA ALA A 27 5.14 -24.39 -34.14
C ALA A 27 5.48 -25.85 -34.49
N SER A 28 5.80 -26.68 -33.48
CA SER A 28 5.34 -28.09 -33.28
C SER A 28 6.21 -28.79 -32.19
N VAL A 29 5.64 -29.26 -31.08
CA VAL A 29 5.12 -30.62 -30.74
C VAL A 29 6.20 -31.67 -30.37
N SER A 30 6.01 -32.25 -29.17
CA SER A 30 6.72 -33.32 -28.42
C SER A 30 6.71 -34.71 -29.11
N PRO A 31 7.34 -35.80 -28.58
CA PRO A 31 6.92 -36.50 -27.34
C PRO A 31 8.01 -37.24 -26.50
N ARG A 32 7.58 -37.76 -25.33
CA ARG A 32 8.27 -38.66 -24.35
C ARG A 32 8.41 -40.12 -24.84
N PRO A 33 9.14 -40.99 -24.10
CA PRO A 33 8.51 -42.04 -23.24
C PRO A 33 9.17 -42.17 -21.82
N SER A 34 8.47 -42.42 -20.69
CA SER A 34 8.16 -43.72 -19.97
C SER A 34 9.37 -44.63 -19.73
N SER A 35 9.62 -45.36 -18.63
CA SER A 35 9.00 -45.69 -17.33
C SER A 35 9.90 -46.77 -16.68
N SER A 36 10.00 -46.89 -15.35
CA SER A 36 9.78 -48.16 -14.59
C SER A 36 10.32 -48.11 -13.16
N LEU A 37 9.55 -48.75 -12.29
CA LEU A 37 9.72 -48.96 -10.85
C LEU A 37 10.71 -50.09 -10.56
N THR A 38 11.37 -50.04 -9.38
CA THR A 38 11.68 -51.26 -8.60
C THR A 38 12.06 -50.89 -7.14
N VAL A 39 11.53 -51.68 -6.20
CA VAL A 39 11.73 -51.78 -4.74
C VAL A 39 12.07 -53.28 -4.52
N PRO A 40 12.95 -53.78 -3.59
CA PRO A 40 12.81 -53.74 -2.10
C PRO A 40 14.17 -53.93 -1.34
N PRO A 41 14.30 -54.47 -0.10
CA PRO A 41 13.40 -54.69 1.05
C PRO A 41 13.91 -54.13 2.41
N ILE A 42 13.06 -54.32 3.42
CA ILE A 42 13.16 -53.99 4.86
C ILE A 42 14.05 -54.98 5.63
N SER A 43 14.74 -54.51 6.69
CA SER A 43 15.10 -55.35 7.85
C SER A 43 15.05 -54.54 9.16
N VAL A 44 14.69 -55.24 10.24
CA VAL A 44 14.29 -54.76 11.56
C VAL A 44 15.38 -55.09 12.58
N SER A 45 15.71 -54.20 13.52
CA SER A 45 16.20 -54.60 14.86
C SER A 45 16.02 -53.48 15.90
N HIS A 46 16.00 -53.92 17.17
CA HIS A 46 15.32 -53.34 18.33
C HIS A 46 16.19 -52.43 19.22
N ALA A 47 15.50 -51.44 19.81
CA ALA A 47 15.43 -51.05 21.24
C ALA A 47 16.61 -50.38 22.01
N ASN A 48 16.20 -49.29 22.69
CA ASN A 48 16.56 -48.77 24.02
C ASN A 48 17.82 -47.91 24.22
N ASN A 49 17.65 -46.59 24.38
CA ASN A 49 17.59 -45.89 25.68
C ASN A 49 17.70 -44.35 25.53
N VAL A 50 16.98 -43.65 26.39
CA VAL A 50 16.89 -42.18 26.63
C VAL A 50 17.67 -41.86 27.94
N PRO A 51 17.97 -40.61 28.40
CA PRO A 51 18.00 -39.26 27.80
C PRO A 51 19.36 -38.51 27.98
N SER A 52 19.56 -37.38 27.28
CA SER A 52 19.73 -36.03 27.87
C SER A 52 20.38 -35.03 26.89
N SER A 53 19.64 -33.94 26.57
CA SER A 53 20.06 -32.58 26.15
C SER A 53 21.15 -32.39 25.06
N PRO A 54 20.90 -31.50 24.08
CA PRO A 54 21.58 -30.19 24.16
C PRO A 54 20.73 -28.99 23.66
N ASP A 55 20.87 -27.87 24.35
CA ASP A 55 20.42 -26.55 23.91
C ASP A 55 21.27 -26.06 22.72
N ASN A 56 20.59 -25.75 21.61
CA ASN A 56 21.18 -25.04 20.49
C ASN A 56 20.26 -23.89 20.11
N VAL A 57 20.80 -22.68 20.15
CA VAL A 57 20.10 -21.42 19.86
C VAL A 57 19.83 -21.34 18.35
N GLY A 58 18.56 -21.40 17.97
CA GLY A 58 18.12 -21.10 16.61
C GLY A 58 16.65 -21.43 16.36
N LYS A 59 15.88 -20.38 16.02
CA LYS A 59 14.50 -20.36 15.46
C LYS A 59 13.35 -20.69 16.41
N PHE A 60 12.49 -19.68 16.65
CA PHE A 60 11.03 -19.86 16.71
C PHE A 60 10.34 -18.69 16.01
N VAL A 61 10.02 -18.88 14.72
CA VAL A 61 8.75 -18.39 14.17
C VAL A 61 7.98 -19.66 13.89
N GLU A 62 7.25 -20.13 14.88
CA GLU A 62 6.37 -21.28 14.75
C GLU A 62 4.92 -20.84 14.61
N ASN A 63 4.24 -21.61 13.77
CA ASN A 63 2.89 -21.41 13.26
C ASN A 63 1.84 -21.33 14.38
N ASN A 64 1.15 -20.20 14.49
CA ASN A 64 0.00 -19.96 15.38
C ASN A 64 -1.29 -20.63 14.87
N LEU A 65 -1.29 -21.95 14.70
CA LEU A 65 -2.50 -22.67 14.27
C LEU A 65 -3.27 -23.37 15.40
N ASP A 66 -2.81 -23.31 16.66
CA ASP A 66 -3.43 -24.03 17.80
C ASP A 66 -3.48 -23.25 19.14
N MET A 67 -3.53 -21.91 19.14
CA MET A 67 -3.69 -21.13 20.39
C MET A 67 -5.16 -20.91 20.79
N PRO A 68 -5.54 -21.09 22.07
CA PRO A 68 -6.88 -20.73 22.55
C PRO A 68 -7.22 -19.25 22.29
N ARG A 69 -8.45 -18.97 21.85
CA ARG A 69 -8.94 -17.61 21.49
C ARG A 69 -8.61 -16.52 22.53
N VAL A 70 -8.70 -16.88 23.81
CA VAL A 70 -8.42 -15.99 24.94
C VAL A 70 -6.95 -15.58 24.99
N ASP A 71 -6.03 -16.49 24.65
CA ASP A 71 -4.60 -16.20 24.68
C ASP A 71 -4.19 -15.29 23.52
N ILE A 72 -4.86 -15.42 22.36
CA ILE A 72 -4.72 -14.48 21.24
C ILE A 72 -5.15 -13.07 21.66
N LEU A 73 -6.28 -12.96 22.37
CA LEU A 73 -6.74 -11.68 22.90
C LEU A 73 -5.75 -11.10 23.90
N LYS A 74 -5.21 -11.91 24.81
CA LYS A 74 -4.19 -11.46 25.78
C LYS A 74 -2.93 -10.91 25.09
N GLN A 75 -2.41 -11.60 24.06
CA GLN A 75 -1.29 -11.11 23.27
C GLN A 75 -1.60 -9.77 22.58
N LYS A 76 -2.78 -9.65 21.95
CA LYS A 76 -3.23 -8.40 21.32
C LYS A 76 -3.32 -7.25 22.34
N MET A 77 -3.77 -7.54 23.56
CA MET A 77 -3.87 -6.53 24.62
C MET A 77 -2.51 -6.08 25.12
N GLN A 78 -1.54 -6.99 25.22
CA GLN A 78 -0.17 -6.65 25.60
C GLN A 78 0.46 -5.65 24.62
N LEU A 79 0.22 -5.80 23.31
CA LEU A 79 0.67 -4.85 22.29
C LEU A 79 0.05 -3.44 22.46
N LEU A 80 -1.15 -3.36 23.01
CA LEU A 80 -1.83 -2.10 23.33
C LEU A 80 -1.40 -1.51 24.68
N GLY A 81 -0.46 -2.15 25.37
CA GLY A 81 -0.02 -1.76 26.72
C GLY A 81 -1.03 -2.09 27.80
N ILE A 82 -1.99 -2.98 27.53
CA ILE A 82 -2.90 -3.52 28.53
C ILE A 82 -2.30 -4.83 29.03
N ASP A 83 -1.69 -4.78 30.20
CA ASP A 83 -1.14 -5.98 30.84
C ASP A 83 -2.25 -6.73 31.57
N LEU A 84 -2.38 -8.02 31.26
CA LEU A 84 -3.43 -8.88 31.80
C LEU A 84 -2.75 -10.02 32.57
N ASP A 85 -2.91 -9.99 33.88
CA ASP A 85 -2.45 -11.08 34.74
C ASP A 85 -3.17 -12.39 34.40
N ASN A 86 -2.58 -13.51 34.80
CA ASN A 86 -3.14 -14.86 34.61
C ASN A 86 -4.54 -15.04 35.23
N SER A 87 -4.98 -14.13 36.10
CA SER A 87 -6.31 -14.09 36.71
C SER A 87 -7.40 -13.49 35.81
N CYS A 88 -7.08 -13.00 34.61
CA CYS A 88 -8.05 -12.48 33.65
C CYS A 88 -8.93 -13.62 33.11
N LEU A 89 -10.13 -13.77 33.70
CA LEU A 89 -11.12 -14.76 33.30
C LEU A 89 -12.16 -14.16 32.32
N PRO A 90 -12.48 -14.86 31.21
CA PRO A 90 -13.61 -14.52 30.37
C PRO A 90 -14.92 -14.41 31.18
N GLY A 91 -15.77 -13.45 30.82
CA GLY A 91 -17.04 -13.18 31.50
C GLY A 91 -16.95 -12.23 32.71
N GLN A 92 -15.76 -11.76 33.07
CA GLN A 92 -15.58 -10.81 34.18
C GLN A 92 -15.04 -9.46 33.70
N TYR A 93 -15.51 -8.37 34.33
CA TYR A 93 -14.96 -7.04 34.12
C TYR A 93 -13.76 -6.84 35.05
N GLN A 94 -12.73 -6.19 34.53
CA GLN A 94 -11.51 -5.83 35.27
C GLN A 94 -11.29 -4.33 35.18
N ASN A 95 -10.85 -3.73 36.28
CA ASN A 95 -10.44 -2.33 36.33
C ASN A 95 -8.92 -2.26 36.38
N LEU A 96 -8.32 -1.70 35.33
CA LEU A 96 -6.89 -1.65 35.06
C LEU A 96 -6.40 -0.21 34.95
N PHE A 97 -5.08 -0.03 34.96
CA PHE A 97 -4.49 1.24 34.58
C PHE A 97 -4.64 1.47 33.08
N CYS A 98 -5.09 2.65 32.69
CA CYS A 98 -5.17 3.00 31.28
C CYS A 98 -3.76 3.29 30.72
N PRO A 99 -3.28 2.59 29.68
CA PRO A 99 -1.95 2.84 29.10
C PRO A 99 -1.81 4.22 28.46
N LYS A 100 -2.93 4.85 28.07
CA LYS A 100 -2.92 6.18 27.45
C LYS A 100 -2.76 7.32 28.44
N CYS A 101 -3.49 7.29 29.56
CA CYS A 101 -3.45 8.38 30.54
C CYS A 101 -2.77 8.01 31.86
N LYS A 102 -2.42 6.72 32.05
CA LYS A 102 -1.78 6.17 33.26
C LYS A 102 -2.52 6.51 34.56
N GLY A 103 -3.85 6.65 34.50
CA GLY A 103 -4.68 7.04 35.64
C GLY A 103 -4.67 8.55 35.97
N GLY A 104 -3.97 9.36 35.17
CA GLY A 104 -3.83 10.80 35.37
C GLY A 104 -3.13 11.15 36.68
N GLN A 105 -3.36 12.36 37.19
CA GLN A 105 -2.73 12.83 38.45
C GLN A 105 -3.11 12.00 39.69
N LEU A 106 -4.22 11.27 39.63
CA LEU A 106 -4.71 10.45 40.75
C LEU A 106 -4.26 8.98 40.63
N GLU A 107 -3.55 8.63 39.57
CA GLU A 107 -3.09 7.26 39.28
C GLU A 107 -4.20 6.22 39.51
N GLU A 108 -5.39 6.51 38.99
CA GLU A 108 -6.55 5.65 39.19
C GLU A 108 -6.61 4.53 38.14
N ARG A 109 -7.18 3.39 38.52
CA ARG A 109 -7.48 2.27 37.59
C ARG A 109 -8.72 2.59 36.76
N SER A 110 -8.58 3.54 35.84
CA SER A 110 -9.68 4.12 35.06
C SER A 110 -10.13 3.26 33.87
N LEU A 111 -9.39 2.21 33.49
CA LEU A 111 -9.69 1.38 32.33
C LEU A 111 -10.53 0.18 32.73
N SER A 112 -11.81 0.17 32.35
CA SER A 112 -12.62 -1.04 32.43
C SER A 112 -12.32 -1.91 31.21
N PHE A 113 -12.02 -3.19 31.43
CA PHE A 113 -11.66 -4.18 30.43
C PHE A 113 -12.49 -5.45 30.62
N HIS A 114 -12.88 -6.11 29.54
CA HIS A 114 -13.71 -7.31 29.58
C HIS A 114 -13.46 -8.22 28.38
N ILE A 115 -13.22 -9.50 28.62
CA ILE A 115 -13.25 -10.56 27.60
C ILE A 115 -14.60 -11.27 27.73
N ILE A 116 -15.34 -11.42 26.62
CA ILE A 116 -16.65 -12.07 26.68
C ILE A 116 -16.51 -13.60 26.90
N PRO A 117 -17.52 -14.28 27.48
CA PRO A 117 -17.40 -15.67 27.95
C PRO A 117 -16.92 -16.70 26.91
N ASP A 118 -17.31 -16.55 25.65
CA ASP A 118 -16.91 -17.44 24.54
C ASP A 118 -15.51 -17.15 23.99
N GLY A 119 -14.83 -16.14 24.54
CA GLY A 119 -13.50 -15.69 24.13
C GLY A 119 -13.45 -15.08 22.74
N GLU A 120 -14.58 -14.74 22.11
CA GLU A 120 -14.56 -14.21 20.74
C GLU A 120 -13.97 -12.80 20.67
N PHE A 121 -14.19 -11.97 21.68
CA PHE A 121 -13.60 -10.63 21.72
C PHE A 121 -13.42 -10.05 23.13
N ALA A 122 -12.56 -9.04 23.20
CA ALA A 122 -12.32 -8.20 24.35
C ALA A 122 -12.79 -6.77 24.06
N MET A 123 -13.23 -6.03 25.08
CA MET A 123 -13.59 -4.61 25.00
C MET A 123 -12.99 -3.83 26.15
N TRP A 124 -12.73 -2.54 25.94
CA TRP A 124 -12.26 -1.64 26.98
C TRP A 124 -12.80 -0.22 26.84
N ARG A 125 -12.87 0.48 27.97
CA ARG A 125 -13.13 1.91 28.05
C ARG A 125 -12.45 2.53 29.25
N CYS A 126 -11.73 3.62 29.02
CA CYS A 126 -11.22 4.50 30.05
C CYS A 126 -12.32 5.48 30.46
N PHE A 127 -12.75 5.42 31.72
CA PHE A 127 -13.83 6.27 32.26
C PHE A 127 -13.36 7.65 32.73
N ARG A 128 -12.06 7.94 32.62
CA ARG A 128 -11.55 9.30 32.84
C ARG A 128 -12.01 10.20 31.69
N THR A 129 -12.77 11.24 32.03
CA THR A 129 -13.39 12.17 31.07
C THR A 129 -12.40 12.82 30.11
N SER A 130 -11.18 13.11 30.58
CA SER A 130 -10.13 13.72 29.76
C SER A 130 -9.39 12.72 28.85
N CYS A 131 -9.67 11.42 28.96
CA CYS A 131 -9.01 10.36 28.18
C CYS A 131 -10.01 9.68 27.25
N GLY A 132 -11.07 9.07 27.79
CA GLY A 132 -12.12 8.42 27.00
C GLY A 132 -11.66 7.25 26.12
N TRP A 133 -10.39 6.83 26.22
CA TRP A 133 -9.81 5.80 25.35
C TRP A 133 -10.58 4.50 25.46
N ALA A 134 -11.14 4.04 24.35
CA ALA A 134 -11.97 2.86 24.29
C ALA A 134 -11.68 2.06 23.03
N GLY A 135 -12.04 0.78 23.05
CA GLY A 135 -11.89 -0.09 21.91
C GLY A 135 -12.38 -1.49 22.19
N GLN A 136 -12.16 -2.35 21.22
CA GLN A 136 -12.40 -3.78 21.32
C GLN A 136 -11.34 -4.52 20.48
N ALA A 137 -11.24 -5.83 20.60
CA ALA A 137 -10.35 -6.67 19.81
C ALA A 137 -10.95 -8.07 19.75
N PHE A 138 -10.93 -8.73 18.60
CA PHE A 138 -11.47 -10.09 18.46
C PHE A 138 -10.32 -11.10 18.43
N ALA A 139 -10.58 -12.29 18.94
CA ALA A 139 -9.63 -13.39 18.92
C ALA A 139 -9.28 -13.74 17.47
N ASP A 140 -10.29 -13.84 16.61
CA ASP A 140 -10.11 -13.97 15.17
C ASP A 140 -9.66 -12.63 14.57
N ASP A 141 -8.70 -12.65 13.63
CA ASP A 141 -8.22 -11.46 12.88
C ASP A 141 -9.28 -10.81 11.96
N LYS A 142 -10.53 -11.27 12.06
CA LYS A 142 -11.71 -10.73 11.36
C LYS A 142 -12.12 -9.32 11.78
N GLU A 143 -11.43 -8.69 12.74
CA GLU A 143 -11.78 -7.36 13.24
C GLU A 143 -10.89 -6.20 12.77
N LEU A 144 -9.97 -6.44 11.83
CA LEU A 144 -9.55 -5.35 10.95
C LEU A 144 -10.69 -4.92 9.98
N TYR A 145 -11.68 -5.80 9.78
CA TYR A 145 -12.72 -5.66 8.76
C TYR A 145 -14.03 -4.99 9.21
N ARG A 146 -14.31 -4.86 10.53
CA ARG A 146 -15.67 -4.53 11.00
C ARG A 146 -15.88 -3.12 11.54
N ARG A 147 -14.81 -2.36 11.79
CA ARG A 147 -14.91 -1.02 12.41
C ARG A 147 -15.02 0.14 11.42
N VAL A 148 -14.75 -0.12 10.14
CA VAL A 148 -15.18 0.75 9.04
C VAL A 148 -16.47 0.15 8.50
N GLY A 149 -17.52 0.94 8.32
CA GLY A 149 -18.77 0.51 7.68
C GLY A 149 -18.56 0.11 6.21
N GLN A 150 -17.85 -0.99 5.96
CA GLN A 150 -17.54 -1.54 4.65
C GLN A 150 -18.05 -2.96 4.57
N LYS A 151 -18.78 -3.23 3.48
CA LYS A 151 -19.28 -4.54 3.08
C LYS A 151 -18.16 -5.57 3.22
N SER A 152 -18.46 -6.71 3.85
CA SER A 152 -17.55 -7.85 3.93
C SER A 152 -17.30 -8.44 2.55
N TYR A 153 -16.29 -7.92 1.85
CA TYR A 153 -15.66 -8.63 0.75
C TYR A 153 -14.74 -9.68 1.37
N GLY A 154 -14.86 -10.94 0.96
CA GLY A 154 -13.99 -12.01 1.46
C GLY A 154 -12.53 -11.61 1.37
N THR A 155 -11.72 -12.01 2.36
CA THR A 155 -10.29 -11.67 2.44
C THR A 155 -9.61 -11.97 1.12
N MET A 156 -9.30 -10.91 0.36
CA MET A 156 -8.65 -11.03 -0.92
C MET A 156 -7.18 -11.35 -0.67
N THR A 157 -6.71 -12.47 -1.18
CA THR A 157 -5.30 -12.87 -1.07
C THR A 157 -4.63 -12.87 -2.43
N GLU A 158 -3.30 -12.78 -2.45
CA GLU A 158 -2.51 -12.83 -3.69
C GLU A 158 -2.78 -14.15 -4.44
N GLU A 159 -2.93 -15.26 -3.73
CA GLU A 159 -3.29 -16.57 -4.28
C GLU A 159 -4.70 -16.58 -4.86
N SER A 160 -5.68 -15.99 -4.17
CA SER A 160 -7.07 -15.94 -4.63
C SER A 160 -7.24 -15.15 -5.94
N LEU A 161 -6.33 -14.21 -6.19
CA LEU A 161 -6.25 -13.42 -7.41
C LEU A 161 -5.32 -14.03 -8.47
N GLY A 162 -4.68 -15.16 -8.16
CA GLY A 162 -3.70 -15.79 -9.03
C GLY A 162 -2.50 -14.87 -9.32
N LEU A 163 -2.01 -14.14 -8.33
CA LEU A 163 -0.84 -13.27 -8.47
C LEU A 163 0.46 -14.04 -8.20
N GLU A 164 1.50 -13.70 -8.94
CA GLU A 164 2.86 -14.21 -8.74
C GLU A 164 3.89 -13.07 -8.84
N PRO A 165 5.12 -13.25 -8.33
CA PRO A 165 6.20 -12.28 -8.52
C PRO A 165 6.45 -11.96 -10.00
N LEU A 166 6.95 -10.75 -10.26
CA LEU A 166 7.26 -10.31 -11.63
C LEU A 166 8.30 -11.21 -12.30
N GLY A 167 8.01 -11.63 -13.53
CA GLY A 167 8.94 -12.33 -14.40
C GLY A 167 9.89 -11.38 -15.13
N ALA A 168 10.96 -11.94 -15.70
CA ALA A 168 12.04 -11.19 -16.36
C ALA A 168 11.55 -10.17 -17.40
N LYS A 169 10.48 -10.47 -18.14
CA LYS A 169 9.90 -9.57 -19.14
C LYS A 169 9.34 -8.28 -18.52
N LEU A 170 8.56 -8.39 -17.45
CA LEU A 170 7.99 -7.22 -16.78
C LEU A 170 9.04 -6.48 -15.96
N ILE A 171 10.02 -7.20 -15.40
CA ILE A 171 11.20 -6.56 -14.79
C ILE A 171 11.93 -5.69 -15.82
N ALA A 172 12.17 -6.20 -17.03
CA ALA A 172 12.78 -5.42 -18.12
C ALA A 172 11.93 -4.19 -18.50
N TYR A 173 10.61 -4.34 -18.58
CA TYR A 173 9.67 -3.23 -18.83
C TYR A 173 9.78 -2.10 -17.80
N PHE A 174 9.92 -2.43 -16.52
CA PHE A 174 10.11 -1.44 -15.45
C PHE A 174 11.53 -0.87 -15.43
N LYS A 175 12.53 -1.66 -15.79
CA LYS A 175 13.92 -1.20 -15.92
C LYS A 175 14.07 -0.13 -17.01
N GLU A 176 13.38 -0.26 -18.14
CA GLU A 176 13.30 0.79 -19.18
C GLU A 176 12.69 2.11 -18.68
N ARG A 177 11.96 2.05 -17.57
CA ARG A 177 11.35 3.19 -16.87
C ARG A 177 12.17 3.68 -15.69
N LEU A 178 13.39 3.15 -15.53
CA LEU A 178 14.30 3.39 -14.41
C LEU A 178 13.70 3.04 -13.04
N ILE A 179 12.78 2.08 -12.99
CA ILE A 179 12.20 1.57 -11.74
C ILE A 179 12.91 0.27 -11.37
N SER A 180 13.49 0.24 -10.17
CA SER A 180 14.26 -0.88 -9.65
C SER A 180 13.38 -2.01 -9.13
N GLU A 181 13.90 -3.24 -9.15
CA GLU A 181 13.22 -4.40 -8.56
C GLU A 181 12.95 -4.22 -7.05
N LYS A 182 13.82 -3.48 -6.35
CA LYS A 182 13.64 -3.13 -4.94
C LYS A 182 12.38 -2.29 -4.73
N THR A 183 12.17 -1.28 -5.57
CA THR A 183 10.97 -0.44 -5.53
C THR A 183 9.72 -1.25 -5.90
N LEU A 184 9.79 -2.09 -6.94
CA LEU A 184 8.68 -2.98 -7.31
C LEU A 184 8.28 -3.92 -6.17
N SER A 185 9.26 -4.54 -5.52
CA SER A 185 9.05 -5.48 -4.42
C SER A 185 8.44 -4.79 -3.19
N ARG A 186 8.97 -3.64 -2.76
CA ARG A 186 8.40 -2.87 -1.63
C ARG A 186 6.95 -2.47 -1.90
N ASN A 187 6.65 -2.07 -3.13
CA ASN A 187 5.33 -1.63 -3.55
C ASN A 187 4.38 -2.79 -3.92
N ALA A 188 4.82 -4.04 -3.69
CA ALA A 188 4.07 -5.26 -3.99
C ALA A 188 3.48 -5.24 -5.41
N VAL A 189 4.29 -4.81 -6.39
CA VAL A 189 3.94 -4.93 -7.81
C VAL A 189 4.15 -6.38 -8.24
N MET A 190 3.11 -6.97 -8.80
CA MET A 190 3.05 -8.39 -9.15
C MET A 190 2.62 -8.58 -10.61
N GLN A 191 2.47 -9.82 -11.04
CA GLN A 191 1.84 -10.17 -12.31
C GLN A 191 0.76 -11.23 -12.13
N MET A 192 -0.11 -11.39 -13.14
CA MET A 192 -1.04 -12.51 -13.17
C MET A 192 -0.33 -13.81 -13.56
N SER A 193 -0.65 -14.89 -12.85
CA SER A 193 -0.09 -16.23 -13.08
C SER A 193 -0.60 -16.87 -14.38
N ASP A 194 -1.85 -16.61 -14.76
CA ASP A 194 -2.47 -17.09 -16.01
C ASP A 194 -2.04 -16.26 -17.24
N ASN A 195 -1.64 -15.00 -17.03
CA ASN A 195 -1.14 -14.11 -18.07
C ASN A 195 0.03 -13.25 -17.57
N LYS A 196 1.24 -13.80 -17.74
CA LYS A 196 2.52 -13.20 -17.29
C LYS A 196 2.90 -11.86 -17.97
N ASN A 197 2.05 -11.31 -18.84
CA ASN A 197 2.22 -9.98 -19.45
C ASN A 197 1.36 -8.91 -18.77
N VAL A 198 0.55 -9.27 -17.78
CA VAL A 198 -0.31 -8.36 -17.05
C VAL A 198 0.36 -7.97 -15.75
N ILE A 199 0.57 -6.66 -15.57
CA ILE A 199 1.06 -6.06 -14.33
C ILE A 199 -0.13 -5.91 -13.37
N ALA A 200 0.06 -6.29 -12.12
CA ALA A 200 -0.89 -6.14 -11.03
C ALA A 200 -0.32 -5.18 -9.97
N PHE A 201 -1.03 -4.07 -9.75
CA PHE A 201 -0.77 -3.15 -8.64
C PHE A 201 -1.68 -3.52 -7.47
N THR A 202 -1.07 -3.93 -6.37
CA THR A 202 -1.79 -4.39 -5.17
C THR A 202 -2.07 -3.23 -4.21
N TYR A 203 -3.33 -2.92 -4.01
CA TYR A 203 -3.77 -1.88 -3.08
C TYR A 203 -3.89 -2.49 -1.70
N LYS A 204 -3.07 -2.01 -0.76
CA LYS A 204 -2.99 -2.53 0.60
C LYS A 204 -3.45 -1.49 1.62
N ARG A 205 -4.05 -1.98 2.71
CA ARG A 205 -4.40 -1.22 3.91
C ARG A 205 -3.98 -2.03 5.14
N ASN A 206 -3.12 -1.47 5.96
CA ASN A 206 -2.47 -2.13 7.09
C ASN A 206 -1.83 -3.47 6.68
N GLY A 207 -1.18 -3.51 5.51
CA GLY A 207 -0.55 -4.69 4.94
C GLY A 207 -1.52 -5.69 4.28
N LEU A 208 -2.84 -5.54 4.46
CA LEU A 208 -3.84 -6.43 3.86
C LEU A 208 -4.21 -5.98 2.45
N LEU A 209 -4.34 -6.94 1.55
CA LEU A 209 -4.76 -6.71 0.16
C LEU A 209 -6.27 -6.43 0.10
N VAL A 210 -6.64 -5.23 -0.39
CA VAL A 210 -8.04 -4.76 -0.47
C VAL A 210 -8.47 -4.34 -1.88
N GLY A 211 -7.50 -4.13 -2.77
CA GLY A 211 -7.74 -3.84 -4.18
C GLY A 211 -6.63 -4.41 -5.07
N CYS A 212 -6.95 -4.72 -6.32
CA CYS A 212 -5.92 -4.97 -7.33
C CYS A 212 -6.34 -4.33 -8.64
N LYS A 213 -5.46 -3.51 -9.19
CA LYS A 213 -5.62 -2.88 -10.50
C LYS A 213 -4.61 -3.49 -11.45
N TYR A 214 -5.09 -3.84 -12.62
CA TYR A 214 -4.32 -4.55 -13.62
C TYR A 214 -4.06 -3.61 -14.79
N ARG A 215 -2.88 -3.76 -15.40
CA ARG A 215 -2.59 -3.17 -16.71
C ARG A 215 -1.84 -4.12 -17.60
N THR A 216 -2.10 -4.05 -18.91
CA THR A 216 -1.17 -4.59 -19.90
C THR A 216 -0.06 -3.59 -20.24
N MET A 217 0.98 -4.06 -20.91
CA MET A 217 2.05 -3.20 -21.43
C MET A 217 1.51 -2.19 -22.45
N GLU A 218 0.44 -2.55 -23.18
CA GLU A 218 -0.29 -1.73 -24.16
C GLU A 218 -1.30 -0.76 -23.52
N LYS A 219 -1.17 -0.47 -22.22
CA LYS A 219 -1.97 0.52 -21.48
C LYS A 219 -3.47 0.24 -21.46
N ARG A 220 -3.87 -1.04 -21.38
CA ARG A 220 -5.26 -1.42 -21.05
C ARG A 220 -5.38 -1.65 -19.56
N PHE A 221 -6.37 -1.04 -18.91
CA PHE A 221 -6.54 -1.06 -17.46
C PHE A 221 -7.87 -1.68 -17.05
N TRP A 222 -7.87 -2.44 -15.96
CA TRP A 222 -9.10 -2.92 -15.30
C TRP A 222 -8.85 -3.15 -13.81
N GLN A 223 -9.92 -3.29 -13.05
CA GLN A 223 -9.87 -3.53 -11.61
C GLN A 223 -10.83 -4.66 -11.22
N GLY A 224 -10.47 -5.42 -10.20
CA GLY A 224 -11.35 -6.45 -9.63
C GLY A 224 -12.66 -5.84 -9.11
N LYS A 225 -13.78 -6.52 -9.34
CA LYS A 225 -15.09 -6.13 -8.77
C LYS A 225 -15.07 -6.29 -7.26
N GLY A 226 -15.74 -5.39 -6.54
CA GLY A 226 -15.85 -5.48 -5.08
C GLY A 226 -14.56 -5.13 -4.34
N THR A 227 -13.68 -4.37 -4.97
CA THR A 227 -12.45 -3.86 -4.33
C THR A 227 -12.72 -2.54 -3.63
N ASP A 228 -11.96 -2.29 -2.56
CA ASP A 228 -11.98 -1.00 -1.91
C ASP A 228 -11.36 0.05 -2.82
N LYS A 229 -12.12 1.11 -3.11
CA LYS A 229 -11.57 2.30 -3.75
C LYS A 229 -10.73 3.03 -2.71
N ILE A 230 -9.42 2.86 -2.74
CA ILE A 230 -8.46 3.57 -1.89
C ILE A 230 -7.27 4.06 -2.73
N LEU A 231 -6.41 4.87 -2.13
CA LEU A 231 -5.17 5.31 -2.76
C LEU A 231 -4.15 4.16 -2.81
N TYR A 232 -3.38 4.06 -3.90
CA TYR A 232 -2.27 3.11 -3.98
C TYR A 232 -1.10 3.62 -3.13
N GLY A 233 -0.55 2.77 -2.25
CA GLY A 233 0.48 3.18 -1.28
C GLY A 233 -0.06 3.80 0.01
N LEU A 234 -1.35 3.61 0.34
CA LEU A 234 -1.98 4.19 1.53
C LEU A 234 -1.19 3.95 2.83
N ASP A 235 -0.59 2.76 2.98
CA ASP A 235 0.19 2.41 4.18
C ASP A 235 1.47 3.26 4.32
N ASP A 236 1.98 3.84 3.24
CA ASP A 236 3.17 4.69 3.27
C ASP A 236 2.90 6.07 3.89
N ILE A 237 1.63 6.46 4.07
CA ILE A 237 1.22 7.79 4.55
C ILE A 237 0.50 7.78 5.91
N SER A 238 0.52 6.66 6.64
CA SER A 238 -0.20 6.47 7.92
C SER A 238 0.09 7.55 8.98
N ASP A 239 1.35 8.00 9.04
CA ASP A 239 1.88 8.99 9.98
C ASP A 239 2.62 10.16 9.30
N ALA A 240 2.38 10.37 7.99
CA ALA A 240 3.05 11.43 7.24
C ALA A 240 2.35 12.79 7.40
N ALA A 241 3.12 13.83 7.74
CA ALA A 241 2.62 15.21 7.79
C ALA A 241 2.59 15.88 6.39
N GLU A 242 3.42 15.38 5.47
CA GLU A 242 3.46 15.80 4.07
C GLU A 242 3.30 14.58 3.17
N ILE A 243 2.47 14.67 2.12
CA ILE A 243 2.31 13.61 1.12
C ILE A 243 2.38 14.17 -0.29
N ILE A 244 2.67 13.29 -1.25
CA ILE A 244 2.56 13.57 -2.68
C ILE A 244 1.45 12.70 -3.27
N ILE A 245 0.54 13.29 -4.06
CA ILE A 245 -0.49 12.59 -4.82
C ILE A 245 -0.19 12.71 -6.31
N VAL A 246 -0.03 11.56 -6.97
CA VAL A 246 0.16 11.45 -8.43
C VAL A 246 -1.05 10.80 -9.10
N GLU A 247 -1.12 10.88 -10.43
CA GLU A 247 -2.19 10.25 -11.20
C GLU A 247 -2.02 8.71 -11.31
N GLY A 248 -0.82 8.24 -11.67
CA GLY A 248 -0.56 6.84 -12.00
C GLY A 248 0.28 6.08 -10.98
N GLU A 249 0.13 4.76 -10.95
CA GLU A 249 0.96 3.90 -10.10
C GLU A 249 2.45 3.96 -10.49
N ILE A 250 2.75 4.10 -11.79
CA ILE A 250 4.14 4.21 -12.28
C ILE A 250 4.80 5.52 -11.83
N ASP A 251 4.04 6.61 -11.75
CA ASP A 251 4.55 7.89 -11.25
C ASP A 251 4.89 7.81 -9.76
N LYS A 252 4.08 7.07 -8.99
CA LYS A 252 4.35 6.80 -7.57
C LYS A 252 5.67 6.05 -7.42
N LEU A 253 5.88 5.01 -8.23
CA LEU A 253 7.14 4.26 -8.24
C LEU A 253 8.31 5.14 -8.67
N SER A 254 8.10 6.06 -9.63
CA SER A 254 9.12 6.98 -10.11
C SER A 254 9.55 7.99 -9.03
N LEU A 255 8.60 8.47 -8.22
CA LEU A 255 8.90 9.33 -7.09
C LEU A 255 9.60 8.59 -5.94
N GLU A 256 9.34 7.29 -5.76
CA GLU A 256 10.13 6.51 -4.81
C GLU A 256 11.59 6.34 -5.26
N GLU A 257 11.85 6.19 -6.56
CA GLU A 257 13.22 6.23 -7.09
C GLU A 257 13.91 7.59 -6.86
N ALA A 258 13.14 8.68 -6.78
CA ALA A 258 13.61 10.01 -6.38
C ALA A 258 13.71 10.20 -4.85
N GLY A 259 13.40 9.18 -4.06
CA GLY A 259 13.52 9.18 -2.60
C GLY A 259 12.24 9.54 -1.83
N PHE A 260 11.11 9.72 -2.50
CA PHE A 260 9.84 10.02 -1.84
C PHE A 260 9.03 8.75 -1.60
N ARG A 261 8.93 8.36 -0.33
CA ARG A 261 8.09 7.23 0.10
C ARG A 261 6.70 7.65 0.52
N ASN A 262 6.53 8.89 0.95
CA ASN A 262 5.26 9.53 1.29
C ASN A 262 4.43 9.89 0.04
N CYS A 263 4.42 9.02 -0.97
CA CYS A 263 3.72 9.24 -2.23
C CYS A 263 2.59 8.22 -2.40
N VAL A 264 1.46 8.65 -2.94
CA VAL A 264 0.31 7.81 -3.26
C VAL A 264 -0.23 8.13 -4.65
N SER A 265 -0.89 7.16 -5.32
CA SER A 265 -1.59 7.43 -6.57
C SER A 265 -3.10 7.26 -6.46
N VAL A 266 -3.85 8.01 -7.26
CA VAL A 266 -5.30 7.85 -7.36
C VAL A 266 -5.66 6.52 -8.05
N PRO A 267 -6.75 5.84 -7.65
CA PRO A 267 -7.11 4.55 -8.23
C PRO A 267 -7.76 4.67 -9.62
N GLY A 268 -8.57 5.71 -9.80
CA GLY A 268 -9.18 6.07 -11.08
C GLY A 268 -8.40 7.25 -11.68
N GLY A 269 -8.07 7.16 -12.97
CA GLY A 269 -7.37 8.24 -13.66
C GLY A 269 -8.16 9.55 -13.70
N ALA A 270 -7.61 10.55 -14.36
CA ALA A 270 -8.15 11.90 -14.35
C ALA A 270 -9.57 12.04 -14.96
N PRO A 271 -10.41 12.96 -14.44
CA PRO A 271 -11.64 13.36 -15.10
C PRO A 271 -11.33 14.13 -16.39
N SER A 272 -12.27 14.16 -17.33
CA SER A 272 -12.09 14.93 -18.57
C SER A 272 -12.14 16.45 -18.36
N LYS A 273 -12.76 16.92 -17.28
CA LYS A 273 -12.84 18.33 -16.91
C LYS A 273 -13.20 18.50 -15.43
N VAL A 274 -12.93 19.69 -14.91
CA VAL A 274 -13.40 20.13 -13.58
C VAL A 274 -14.92 20.22 -13.57
N SER A 275 -15.52 19.79 -12.47
CA SER A 275 -16.96 19.91 -12.24
C SER A 275 -17.35 21.38 -12.10
N SER A 276 -18.29 21.82 -12.93
CA SER A 276 -18.91 23.15 -12.81
C SER A 276 -19.95 23.23 -11.68
N LYS A 277 -20.20 22.12 -10.98
CA LYS A 277 -21.15 22.05 -9.86
C LYS A 277 -20.40 22.21 -8.54
N ASP A 278 -21.14 22.55 -7.49
CA ASP A 278 -20.66 22.45 -6.13
C ASP A 278 -20.26 21.00 -5.79
N LEU A 279 -19.43 20.86 -4.76
CA LEU A 279 -19.01 19.54 -4.31
C LEU A 279 -20.24 18.75 -3.84
N PRO A 280 -20.43 17.52 -4.34
CA PRO A 280 -21.50 16.67 -3.84
C PRO A 280 -21.26 16.32 -2.37
N PRO A 281 -22.32 15.99 -1.60
CA PRO A 281 -22.15 15.34 -0.30
C PRO A 281 -21.26 14.10 -0.40
N ILE A 282 -20.50 13.81 0.65
CA ILE A 282 -19.51 12.71 0.70
C ILE A 282 -20.10 11.38 0.20
N GLU A 283 -21.34 11.08 0.57
CA GLU A 283 -22.03 9.83 0.24
C GLU A 283 -22.40 9.72 -1.26
N LYS A 284 -22.41 10.85 -1.97
CA LYS A 284 -22.78 10.96 -3.39
C LYS A 284 -21.57 11.22 -4.29
N ASP A 285 -20.37 11.37 -3.73
CA ASP A 285 -19.15 11.68 -4.46
C ASP A 285 -18.45 10.42 -5.01
N ALA A 286 -19.19 9.62 -5.77
CA ALA A 286 -18.78 8.27 -6.17
C ALA A 286 -17.48 8.22 -7.00
N GLY A 287 -17.13 9.32 -7.69
CA GLY A 287 -15.89 9.48 -8.45
C GLY A 287 -14.66 9.63 -7.57
N TYR A 288 -14.81 10.24 -6.39
CA TYR A 288 -13.74 10.54 -5.44
C TYR A 288 -13.89 9.79 -4.10
N GLN A 289 -14.73 8.76 -4.07
CA GLN A 289 -14.97 7.92 -2.90
C GLN A 289 -13.67 7.42 -2.24
N TYR A 290 -12.59 7.27 -3.02
CA TYR A 290 -11.29 6.87 -2.50
C TYR A 290 -10.68 7.87 -1.52
N LEU A 291 -10.91 9.18 -1.67
CA LEU A 291 -10.48 10.18 -0.70
C LEU A 291 -11.20 9.99 0.62
N TRP A 292 -12.52 9.79 0.55
CA TRP A 292 -13.36 9.60 1.73
C TRP A 292 -13.05 8.30 2.46
N ASN A 293 -12.78 7.23 1.72
CA ASN A 293 -12.31 5.97 2.28
C ASN A 293 -10.93 6.06 2.94
N CYS A 294 -10.13 7.08 2.59
CA CYS A 294 -8.80 7.33 3.15
C CYS A 294 -8.77 8.54 4.10
N LYS A 295 -9.95 9.07 4.50
CA LYS A 295 -10.06 10.34 5.24
C LYS A 295 -9.27 10.35 6.55
N GLU A 296 -9.19 9.23 7.26
CA GLU A 296 -8.44 9.10 8.51
C GLU A 296 -6.93 9.32 8.34
N TYR A 297 -6.40 9.04 7.14
CA TYR A 297 -5.00 9.27 6.78
C TYR A 297 -4.84 10.73 6.33
N LEU A 298 -5.67 11.17 5.39
CA LEU A 298 -5.60 12.49 4.76
C LEU A 298 -5.90 13.66 5.72
N ASN A 299 -6.69 13.44 6.76
CA ASN A 299 -6.98 14.47 7.76
C ASN A 299 -5.77 14.84 8.63
N LYS A 300 -4.79 13.95 8.76
CA LYS A 300 -3.56 14.22 9.54
C LYS A 300 -2.49 14.97 8.74
N VAL A 301 -2.69 15.10 7.43
CA VAL A 301 -1.72 15.67 6.51
C VAL A 301 -1.87 17.19 6.49
N ASP A 302 -0.76 17.87 6.73
CA ASP A 302 -0.69 19.33 6.74
C ASP A 302 -0.36 19.88 5.34
N ARG A 303 0.49 19.17 4.58
CA ARG A 303 0.95 19.58 3.24
C ARG A 303 0.72 18.48 2.20
N ILE A 304 -0.01 18.80 1.13
CA ILE A 304 -0.35 17.88 0.05
C ILE A 304 0.23 18.41 -1.25
N ILE A 305 1.22 17.71 -1.80
CA ILE A 305 1.81 18.04 -3.09
C ILE A 305 1.05 17.28 -4.19
N LEU A 306 0.49 18.01 -5.15
CA LEU A 306 -0.23 17.48 -6.31
C LEU A 306 0.73 17.45 -7.50
N ALA A 307 1.10 16.23 -7.89
CA ALA A 307 2.01 15.94 -9.00
C ALA A 307 1.28 15.13 -10.08
N THR A 308 0.16 15.68 -10.58
CA THR A 308 -0.65 15.10 -11.65
C THR A 308 -0.06 15.38 -13.02
N ASP A 309 -0.56 14.69 -14.05
CA ASP A 309 -0.09 14.86 -15.43
C ASP A 309 -0.20 16.32 -15.91
N SER A 310 0.72 16.72 -16.79
CA SER A 310 0.81 18.07 -17.38
C SER A 310 -0.22 18.31 -18.49
N ASP A 311 -1.26 17.50 -18.58
CA ASP A 311 -2.29 17.54 -19.62
C ASP A 311 -3.64 18.04 -19.06
N PRO A 312 -4.63 18.41 -19.91
CA PRO A 312 -5.87 18.99 -19.42
C PRO A 312 -6.65 18.08 -18.44
N PRO A 313 -6.73 16.75 -18.63
CA PRO A 313 -7.26 15.85 -17.61
C PRO A 313 -6.48 15.90 -16.29
N GLY A 314 -5.16 15.81 -16.31
CA GLY A 314 -4.33 15.88 -15.10
C GLY A 314 -4.53 17.18 -14.33
N GLN A 315 -4.63 18.32 -15.03
CA GLN A 315 -4.97 19.61 -14.41
C GLN A 315 -6.37 19.62 -13.79
N ALA A 316 -7.34 18.98 -14.46
CA ALA A 316 -8.68 18.83 -13.91
C ALA A 316 -8.70 17.94 -12.65
N LEU A 317 -7.87 16.89 -12.63
CA LEU A 317 -7.69 16.06 -11.44
C LEU A 317 -7.11 16.87 -10.28
N ALA A 318 -6.05 17.65 -10.50
CA ALA A 318 -5.44 18.49 -9.47
C ALA A 318 -6.46 19.45 -8.84
N GLU A 319 -7.26 20.14 -9.66
CA GLU A 319 -8.28 21.08 -9.15
C GLU A 319 -9.37 20.35 -8.37
N GLU A 320 -9.84 19.18 -8.84
CA GLU A 320 -10.87 18.41 -8.12
C GLU A 320 -10.35 17.81 -6.80
N LEU A 321 -9.06 17.45 -6.73
CA LEU A 321 -8.39 17.03 -5.50
C LEU A 321 -8.29 18.22 -4.53
N ALA A 322 -7.77 19.37 -4.99
CA ALA A 322 -7.58 20.56 -4.16
C ALA A 322 -8.91 21.05 -3.56
N ARG A 323 -9.99 21.06 -4.35
CA ARG A 323 -11.33 21.41 -3.87
C ARG A 323 -11.82 20.52 -2.71
N ARG A 324 -11.46 19.23 -2.69
CA ARG A 324 -11.91 18.25 -1.68
C ARG A 324 -10.98 18.16 -0.48
N LEU A 325 -9.69 18.37 -0.71
CA LEU A 325 -8.65 18.24 0.30
C LEU A 325 -8.37 19.56 1.03
N GLY A 326 -8.91 20.68 0.55
CA GLY A 326 -8.63 21.99 1.12
C GLY A 326 -7.47 22.62 0.37
N ARG A 327 -7.77 23.68 -0.40
CA ARG A 327 -6.84 24.33 -1.32
C ARG A 327 -5.62 24.91 -0.60
N GLU A 328 -5.84 25.40 0.62
CA GLU A 328 -4.83 25.94 1.52
C GLU A 328 -3.78 24.91 1.97
N ARG A 329 -4.08 23.62 1.84
CA ARG A 329 -3.15 22.52 2.14
C ARG A 329 -2.53 21.94 0.87
N CYS A 330 -2.79 22.50 -0.31
CA CYS A 330 -2.32 21.95 -1.58
C CYS A 330 -1.18 22.78 -2.19
N TRP A 331 -0.24 22.07 -2.79
CA TRP A 331 0.87 22.62 -3.58
C TRP A 331 0.89 21.93 -4.94
N GLN A 332 1.16 22.65 -6.02
CA GLN A 332 1.26 22.11 -7.37
C GLN A 332 2.70 21.89 -7.79
N VAL A 333 2.98 20.73 -8.39
CA VAL A 333 4.21 20.52 -9.15
C VAL A 333 4.01 21.05 -10.58
N HIS A 334 4.94 21.89 -11.01
CA HIS A 334 5.04 22.31 -12.41
C HIS A 334 6.17 21.54 -13.09
N TRP A 335 5.80 20.65 -14.01
CA TRP A 335 6.77 19.87 -14.78
C TRP A 335 7.60 20.77 -15.70
N PRO A 336 8.92 20.52 -15.83
CA PRO A 336 9.78 21.36 -16.64
C PRO A 336 9.52 21.15 -18.13
N LYS A 337 10.05 22.07 -18.94
CA LYS A 337 10.06 21.94 -20.40
C LYS A 337 10.82 20.69 -20.83
N GLU A 338 10.18 19.86 -21.65
CA GLU A 338 10.84 18.75 -22.35
C GLU A 338 11.55 19.30 -23.60
N ASP A 339 10.90 20.21 -24.32
CA ASP A 339 11.47 20.95 -25.45
C ASP A 339 10.95 22.41 -25.49
N GLU A 340 11.16 23.12 -26.59
CA GLU A 340 10.72 24.52 -26.73
C GLU A 340 9.19 24.69 -26.67
N GLN A 341 8.44 23.64 -26.97
CA GLN A 341 6.99 23.66 -27.20
C GLN A 341 6.20 22.78 -26.22
N SER A 342 6.86 21.84 -25.53
CA SER A 342 6.22 20.86 -24.65
C SER A 342 6.84 20.82 -23.24
N LEU A 343 6.03 20.38 -22.28
CA LEU A 343 6.46 20.04 -20.92
C LEU A 343 6.57 18.52 -20.81
N PHE A 344 7.42 18.05 -19.90
CA PHE A 344 7.36 16.65 -19.49
C PHE A 344 5.98 16.35 -18.95
N LYS A 345 5.44 15.20 -19.35
CA LYS A 345 4.06 14.84 -19.04
C LYS A 345 3.85 14.51 -17.57
N ASP A 346 4.72 13.67 -17.03
CA ASP A 346 4.55 13.06 -15.71
C ASP A 346 5.90 12.81 -15.02
N ALA A 347 5.84 12.24 -13.81
CA ALA A 347 7.04 11.95 -13.02
C ALA A 347 7.96 10.93 -13.70
N ASN A 348 7.39 9.94 -14.41
CA ASN A 348 8.20 8.91 -15.06
C ASN A 348 8.98 9.46 -16.26
N ASP A 349 8.38 10.37 -17.02
CA ASP A 349 9.07 11.02 -18.14
C ASP A 349 10.26 11.86 -17.64
N VAL A 350 10.09 12.63 -16.57
CA VAL A 350 11.20 13.38 -15.93
C VAL A 350 12.28 12.43 -15.40
N LEU A 351 11.88 11.33 -14.72
CA LEU A 351 12.84 10.34 -14.22
C LEU A 351 13.70 9.77 -15.35
N LYS A 352 13.07 9.36 -16.46
CA LYS A 352 13.76 8.74 -17.59
C LYS A 352 14.67 9.69 -18.34
N CYS A 353 14.25 10.93 -18.53
CA CYS A 353 14.95 11.88 -19.39
C CYS A 353 15.97 12.75 -18.65
N VAL A 354 15.70 13.08 -17.37
CA VAL A 354 16.51 14.02 -16.59
C VAL A 354 17.14 13.37 -15.36
N GLY A 355 16.47 12.40 -14.74
CA GLY A 355 16.99 11.61 -13.62
C GLY A 355 16.39 11.95 -12.26
N ALA A 356 16.64 11.06 -11.29
CA ALA A 356 16.05 11.07 -9.95
C ALA A 356 16.33 12.35 -9.16
N ASP A 357 17.56 12.88 -9.20
CA ASP A 357 17.92 14.12 -8.48
C ASP A 357 17.17 15.34 -9.00
N ALA A 358 16.92 15.40 -10.31
CA ALA A 358 16.15 16.48 -10.91
C ALA A 358 14.68 16.36 -10.53
N LEU A 359 14.10 15.16 -10.65
CA LEU A 359 12.74 14.88 -10.22
C LEU A 359 12.53 15.27 -8.75
N LYS A 360 13.48 14.93 -7.88
CA LYS A 360 13.45 15.33 -6.47
C LYS A 360 13.36 16.85 -6.28
N ARG A 361 14.26 17.59 -6.91
CA ARG A 361 14.27 19.06 -6.81
C ARG A 361 12.99 19.69 -7.36
N ILE A 362 12.43 19.15 -8.44
CA ILE A 362 11.18 19.67 -9.04
C ILE A 362 10.03 19.55 -8.04
N VAL A 363 9.90 18.40 -7.37
CA VAL A 363 8.85 18.16 -6.38
C VAL A 363 9.05 19.00 -5.12
N GLU A 364 10.29 19.14 -4.64
CA GLU A 364 10.61 19.99 -3.49
C GLU A 364 10.27 21.48 -3.72
N ASN A 365 10.33 21.92 -4.98
CA ASN A 365 9.98 23.29 -5.41
C ASN A 365 8.50 23.45 -5.81
N ALA A 366 7.61 22.53 -5.42
CA ALA A 366 6.17 22.69 -5.64
C ALA A 366 5.66 24.02 -5.04
N GLU A 367 4.79 24.70 -5.79
CA GLU A 367 4.26 26.03 -5.43
C GLU A 367 2.88 25.92 -4.77
N PRO A 368 2.48 26.85 -3.87
CA PRO A 368 1.12 26.84 -3.30
C PRO A 368 0.04 26.88 -4.39
N TYR A 369 -1.03 26.08 -4.22
CA TYR A 369 -2.06 25.83 -5.24
C TYR A 369 -3.09 26.97 -5.43
#